data_AF-F2NQY7-F1
#
_entry.id   AF-F2NQY7-F1
#
_cell.length_a   1.000
_cell.length_b   1.000
_cell.length_c   1.000
_cell.angle_alpha   90.00
_cell.angle_beta   90.00
_cell.angle_gamma   90.00
#
_symmetry.space_group_name_H-M   'P 1'
#
loop_
_entity.id
_entity.type
_entity.pdbx_description
1 polymer ?
#
loop_
_entity_poly.entity_id
_entity_poly.type
_entity_poly.pdbx_seq_one_letter_code
_entity_poly.pdbx_strand_id
1 'polypeptide(L)'
;MQSTIRLILTNPYAYTRGLERALQEAHTAHRALYAVFVIDPQTLETLVNDLSAMGWLGASSRQHIAHALHEGYRLLAQDTLQTVQAHAQTHGIPVETEVVEAPISEYLARLPTHEPVLVSATSKPTQALTPNITWIQEA
;
A
#
# COMPACT_ATOMS: atom_id res chain seq x y z
N MET A 1 3.96 7.91 -23.78
CA MET A 1 3.48 7.69 -22.41
C MET A 1 4.56 8.21 -21.48
N GLN A 2 4.25 9.13 -20.57
CA GLN A 2 5.23 9.59 -19.58
C GLN A 2 5.50 8.43 -18.62
N SER A 3 6.78 8.09 -18.42
CA SER A 3 7.17 7.04 -17.48
C SER A 3 6.89 7.53 -16.06
N THR A 4 6.02 6.84 -15.33
CA THR A 4 5.70 7.11 -13.92
C THR A 4 6.56 6.23 -13.01
N ILE A 5 6.73 6.68 -11.76
CA ILE A 5 7.24 5.82 -10.69
C ILE A 5 6.04 5.35 -9.88
N ARG A 6 5.93 4.04 -9.67
CA ARG A 6 4.83 3.46 -8.91
C ARG A 6 5.28 3.18 -7.48
N LEU A 7 4.62 3.81 -6.50
CA LEU A 7 4.79 3.53 -5.09
C LEU A 7 3.60 2.69 -4.59
N ILE A 8 3.87 1.54 -4.01
CA ILE A 8 2.86 0.63 -3.46
C ILE A 8 3.01 0.62 -1.95
N LEU A 9 1.93 0.93 -1.25
CA LEU A 9 1.83 0.98 0.20
C LEU A 9 0.94 -0.15 0.69
N THR A 10 1.39 -0.88 1.71
CA THR A 10 0.60 -1.97 2.31
C THR A 10 0.34 -1.78 3.80
N ASN A 11 0.83 -0.68 4.39
CA ASN A 11 0.69 -0.40 5.81
C ASN A 11 0.48 1.11 6.03
N PRO A 12 -0.61 1.54 6.69
CA PRO A 12 -0.89 2.96 6.90
C PRO A 12 -0.04 3.59 8.03
N TYR A 13 0.78 2.80 8.72
CA TYR A 13 1.63 3.25 9.83
C TYR A 13 3.13 3.15 9.53
N ALA A 14 3.50 2.49 8.43
CA ALA A 14 4.87 2.21 8.08
C ALA A 14 5.04 2.38 6.56
N TYR A 15 5.40 3.59 6.13
CA TYR A 15 5.63 3.91 4.71
C TYR A 15 6.61 5.06 4.44
N THR A 16 7.22 5.63 5.47
CA THR A 16 8.00 6.87 5.36
C THR A 16 9.23 6.71 4.47
N ARG A 17 9.99 5.61 4.61
CA ARG A 17 11.19 5.40 3.80
C ARG A 17 10.82 5.16 2.34
N GLY A 18 9.75 4.42 2.11
CA GLY A 18 9.17 4.17 0.80
C GLY A 18 8.78 5.45 0.09
N LEU A 19 8.08 6.33 0.81
CA LEU A 19 7.69 7.65 0.32
C LEU A 19 8.90 8.53 0.00
N GLU A 20 9.83 8.69 0.93
CA GLU A 20 11.05 9.51 0.72
C GLU A 20 11.83 9.05 -0.51
N ARG A 21 12.00 7.73 -0.66
CA ARG A 21 12.67 7.15 -1.81
C ARG A 21 11.93 7.43 -3.11
N ALA A 22 10.61 7.23 -3.13
CA ALA A 22 9.80 7.47 -4.32
C ALA A 22 9.83 8.95 -4.75
N LEU A 23 9.75 9.87 -3.79
CA LEU A 23 9.86 11.32 -4.06
C LEU A 23 11.24 11.69 -4.59
N GLN A 24 12.32 11.15 -4.01
CA GLN A 24 13.68 11.38 -4.49
C GLN A 24 13.85 10.89 -5.94
N GLU A 25 13.37 9.69 -6.26
CA GLU A 25 13.46 9.15 -7.61
C GLU A 25 12.60 9.94 -8.61
N ALA A 26 11.38 10.33 -8.23
CA ALA A 26 10.47 11.13 -9.05
C ALA A 26 11.04 12.52 -9.35
N HIS A 27 11.60 13.18 -8.34
CA HIS A 27 12.26 14.46 -8.50
C HIS A 27 13.48 14.35 -9.42
N THR A 28 14.37 13.39 -9.17
CA THR A 28 15.61 13.19 -9.96
C THR A 28 15.29 12.87 -11.43
N ALA A 29 14.31 12.00 -11.66
CA ALA A 29 13.94 11.54 -12.99
C ALA A 29 12.95 12.48 -13.71
N HIS A 30 12.46 13.54 -13.05
CA HIS A 30 11.40 14.43 -13.55
C HIS A 30 10.16 13.64 -13.99
N ARG A 31 9.70 12.71 -13.13
CA ARG A 31 8.57 11.81 -13.40
C ARG A 31 7.43 12.08 -12.43
N ALA A 32 6.22 11.79 -12.88
CA ALA A 32 5.06 11.75 -11.99
C ALA A 32 5.11 10.50 -11.09
N LEU A 33 4.50 10.62 -9.91
CA LEU A 33 4.34 9.54 -8.94
C LEU A 33 2.93 8.94 -9.08
N TYR A 34 2.84 7.62 -9.11
CA TYR A 34 1.58 6.88 -9.01
C TYR A 34 1.59 6.10 -7.70
N ALA A 35 0.87 6.59 -6.69
CA ALA A 35 0.85 6.00 -5.36
C ALA A 35 -0.40 5.14 -5.16
N VAL A 36 -0.21 3.86 -4.86
CA VAL A 36 -1.30 2.90 -4.68
C VAL A 36 -1.24 2.33 -3.28
N PHE A 37 -2.36 2.39 -2.56
CA PHE A 37 -2.52 1.67 -1.30
C PHE A 37 -3.26 0.36 -1.57
N VAL A 38 -2.62 -0.77 -1.26
CA VAL A 38 -3.21 -2.10 -1.45
C VAL A 38 -3.72 -2.62 -0.11
N ILE A 39 -5.02 -2.85 -0.05
CA ILE A 39 -5.70 -3.52 1.06
C ILE A 39 -5.79 -4.99 0.70
N ASP A 40 -5.03 -5.84 1.39
CA ASP A 40 -5.10 -7.29 1.21
C ASP A 40 -6.27 -7.86 2.03
N PRO A 41 -7.32 -8.41 1.39
CA PRO A 41 -8.49 -8.95 2.10
C PRO A 41 -8.13 -10.07 3.08
N GLN A 42 -7.08 -10.86 2.81
CA GLN A 42 -6.65 -11.96 3.68
C GLN A 42 -6.06 -11.45 5.00
N THR A 43 -5.42 -10.28 4.97
CA THR A 43 -4.89 -9.65 6.19
C THR A 43 -6.02 -9.21 7.10
N LEU A 44 -7.08 -8.61 6.55
CA LEU A 44 -8.26 -8.20 7.32
C LEU A 44 -9.01 -9.41 7.88
N GLU A 45 -9.15 -10.49 7.09
CA GLU A 45 -9.79 -11.72 7.57
C GLU A 45 -9.01 -12.36 8.72
N THR A 46 -7.67 -12.39 8.62
CA THR A 46 -6.80 -12.91 9.68
C THR A 46 -6.97 -12.12 10.97
N LEU A 47 -6.98 -10.78 10.90
CA LEU A 47 -7.22 -9.91 12.06
C LEU A 47 -8.58 -10.19 12.73
N VAL A 48 -9.65 -10.36 11.94
CA VAL A 48 -10.98 -10.72 12.46
C VAL A 48 -10.97 -12.08 13.14
N ASN A 49 -10.25 -13.06 12.58
CA ASN A 49 -10.11 -14.39 13.15
C ASN A 49 -9.34 -14.36 14.47
N ASP A 50 -8.25 -13.61 14.55
CA ASP A 50 -7.45 -13.48 15.77
C ASP A 50 -8.25 -12.82 16.89
N LEU A 51 -8.98 -11.74 16.59
CA LEU A 51 -9.88 -11.09 17.55
C LEU A 51 -10.98 -12.04 18.04
N SER A 52 -11.52 -12.88 17.14
CA SER A 52 -12.50 -13.90 17.50
C SER A 52 -11.90 -14.98 18.41
N ALA A 53 -10.70 -15.47 18.08
CA ALA A 53 -9.99 -16.51 18.81
C ALA A 53 -9.59 -16.07 20.23
N MET A 54 -9.26 -14.79 20.42
CA MET A 54 -8.96 -14.22 21.74
C MET A 54 -10.22 -13.97 22.60
N GLY A 55 -11.42 -14.30 22.10
CA GLY A 55 -12.68 -14.12 22.83
C GLY A 55 -13.18 -12.67 22.88
N TRP A 56 -12.57 -11.76 22.11
CA TRP A 56 -13.00 -10.36 22.03
C TRP A 56 -14.30 -10.21 21.21
N LEU A 57 -14.60 -11.16 20.33
CA LEU A 57 -15.78 -11.13 19.48
C LEU A 57 -16.73 -12.29 19.80
N GLY A 58 -17.97 -11.95 20.18
CA GLY A 58 -19.06 -12.93 20.19
C GLY A 58 -19.41 -13.38 18.76
N ALA A 59 -19.86 -14.64 18.60
CA ALA A 59 -20.15 -15.24 17.29
C ALA A 59 -21.14 -14.42 16.43
N SER A 60 -22.06 -13.67 17.05
CA SER A 60 -23.04 -12.80 16.40
C SER A 60 -22.48 -11.45 15.90
N SER A 61 -21.28 -11.07 16.33
CA SER A 61 -20.69 -9.74 16.03
C SER A 61 -19.62 -9.78 14.95
N ARG A 62 -19.20 -10.97 14.51
CA ARG A 62 -18.10 -11.15 13.56
C ARG A 62 -18.31 -10.40 12.24
N GLN A 63 -19.50 -10.49 11.65
CA GLN A 63 -19.81 -9.80 10.38
C GLN A 63 -19.80 -8.27 10.52
N HIS A 64 -20.41 -7.75 11.60
CA HIS A 64 -20.40 -6.31 11.86
C HIS A 64 -18.98 -5.78 12.08
N ILE A 65 -18.14 -6.54 12.78
CA ILE A 65 -16.76 -6.14 13.07
C ILE A 65 -15.89 -6.25 11.83
N ALA A 66 -16.05 -7.30 11.02
CA ALA A 66 -15.37 -7.40 9.74
C ALA A 66 -15.70 -6.20 8.83
N HIS A 67 -16.98 -5.82 8.74
CA HIS A 67 -17.40 -4.66 7.96
C HIS A 67 -16.84 -3.35 8.52
N ALA A 68 -16.91 -3.13 9.84
CA ALA A 68 -16.37 -1.93 10.47
C ALA A 68 -14.85 -1.82 10.34
N LEU A 69 -14.13 -2.94 10.46
CA LEU A 69 -12.68 -3.00 10.25
C LEU A 69 -12.31 -2.69 8.80
N HIS A 70 -13.05 -3.25 7.84
CA HIS A 70 -12.82 -2.99 6.42
C HIS A 70 -13.02 -1.52 6.07
N GLU A 71 -14.14 -0.91 6.47
CA GLU A 71 -14.38 0.53 6.27
C GLU A 71 -13.33 1.40 6.99
N GLY A 72 -12.98 1.05 8.23
CA GLY A 72 -11.95 1.77 8.98
C GLY A 72 -10.58 1.70 8.29
N TYR A 73 -10.22 0.54 7.75
CA TYR A 73 -8.96 0.36 7.03
C TYR A 73 -8.95 1.10 5.68
N ARG A 74 -10.09 1.14 4.99
CA ARG A 74 -10.27 1.92 3.76
C ARG A 74 -10.09 3.42 4.00
N LEU A 75 -10.64 3.94 5.10
CA LEU A 75 -10.42 5.34 5.51
C LEU A 75 -8.94 5.61 5.83
N LEU A 76 -8.28 4.72 6.57
CA LEU A 76 -6.84 4.84 6.86
C LEU A 76 -5.98 4.82 5.59
N ALA A 77 -6.33 3.99 4.61
CA ALA A 77 -5.66 3.96 3.31
C ALA A 77 -5.82 5.29 2.56
N GLN A 78 -7.03 5.86 2.58
CA GLN A 78 -7.30 7.16 1.96
C GLN A 78 -6.53 8.30 2.63
N ASP A 79 -6.54 8.37 3.97
CA ASP A 79 -5.79 9.37 4.74
C ASP A 79 -4.28 9.26 4.49
N THR A 80 -3.78 8.02 4.37
CA THR A 80 -2.38 7.75 4.00
C THR A 80 -2.05 8.33 2.63
N LEU A 81 -2.90 8.08 1.62
CA LEU A 81 -2.69 8.61 0.27
C LEU A 81 -2.85 10.14 0.19
N GLN A 82 -3.72 10.74 0.99
CA GLN A 82 -3.81 12.20 1.12
C GLN A 82 -2.50 12.78 1.69
N THR A 83 -1.91 12.12 2.69
CA THR A 83 -0.61 12.51 3.26
C THR A 83 0.50 12.41 2.21
N VAL A 84 0.54 11.32 1.45
CA VAL A 84 1.46 11.14 0.32
C VAL A 84 1.29 12.25 -0.72
N GLN A 85 0.04 12.58 -1.06
CA GLN A 85 -0.26 13.64 -2.02
C GLN A 85 0.22 15.00 -1.53
N ALA A 86 -0.02 15.35 -0.26
CA ALA A 86 0.46 16.58 0.33
C ALA A 86 2.00 16.68 0.31
N HIS A 87 2.69 15.58 0.62
CA HIS A 87 4.15 15.52 0.55
C HIS A 87 4.68 15.66 -0.89
N ALA A 88 4.04 15.05 -1.88
CA ALA A 88 4.45 15.20 -3.27
C ALA A 88 4.24 16.64 -3.78
N GLN A 89 3.13 17.28 -3.38
CA GLN A 89 2.84 18.67 -3.72
C GLN A 89 3.88 19.64 -3.17
N THR A 90 4.38 19.44 -1.94
CA THR A 90 5.44 20.29 -1.37
C THR A 90 6.77 20.19 -2.15
N HIS A 91 6.96 19.11 -2.90
CA HIS A 91 8.12 18.88 -3.76
C HIS A 91 7.86 19.19 -5.24
N GLY A 92 6.68 19.70 -5.59
CA GLY A 92 6.30 20.01 -6.97
C GLY A 92 6.17 18.78 -7.88
N ILE A 93 5.93 17.59 -7.31
CA ILE A 93 5.83 16.33 -8.06
C ILE A 93 4.34 16.05 -8.35
N PRO A 94 3.94 15.89 -9.63
CA PRO A 94 2.60 15.44 -9.97
C PRO A 94 2.35 14.03 -9.40
N VAL A 95 1.21 13.85 -8.75
CA VAL A 95 0.86 12.57 -8.11
C VAL A 95 -0.58 12.19 -8.41
N GLU A 96 -0.76 10.93 -8.76
CA GLU A 96 -2.05 10.25 -8.84
C GLU A 96 -2.11 9.17 -7.76
N THR A 97 -3.29 8.99 -7.16
CA THR A 97 -3.48 8.06 -6.04
C THR A 97 -4.63 7.09 -6.28
N GLU A 98 -4.49 5.86 -5.81
CA GLU A 98 -5.53 4.82 -5.92
C GLU A 98 -5.53 3.93 -4.66
N VAL A 99 -6.72 3.55 -4.18
CA VAL A 99 -6.88 2.45 -3.23
C VAL A 99 -7.33 1.22 -4.00
N VAL A 100 -6.61 0.11 -3.85
CA VAL A 100 -6.92 -1.17 -4.48
C VAL A 100 -7.16 -2.22 -3.41
N GLU A 101 -8.24 -2.98 -3.58
CA GLU A 101 -8.54 -4.14 -2.74
C GLU A 101 -8.27 -5.41 -3.53
N ALA A 102 -7.16 -6.07 -3.24
CA ALA A 102 -6.75 -7.31 -3.88
C ALA A 102 -5.64 -7.98 -3.07
N PRO A 103 -5.48 -9.31 -3.17
CA PRO A 103 -4.27 -9.97 -2.68
C PRO A 103 -3.03 -9.31 -3.29
N ILE A 104 -2.05 -8.95 -2.45
CA ILE A 104 -0.88 -8.18 -2.92
C ILE A 104 -0.13 -8.92 -4.04
N SER A 105 -0.04 -10.24 -3.95
CA SER A 105 0.58 -11.09 -4.97
C SER A 105 -0.10 -10.98 -6.34
N GLU A 106 -1.43 -10.96 -6.37
CA GLU A 106 -2.21 -10.82 -7.60
C GLU A 106 -2.07 -9.41 -8.19
N TYR A 107 -2.08 -8.38 -7.34
CA TYR A 107 -1.87 -7.01 -7.79
C TYR A 107 -0.48 -6.84 -8.42
N LEU A 108 0.57 -7.31 -7.74
CA LEU A 108 1.95 -7.22 -8.23
C LEU A 108 2.16 -8.00 -9.53
N ALA A 109 1.52 -9.16 -9.69
CA ALA A 109 1.61 -9.97 -10.91
C ALA A 109 1.01 -9.29 -12.15
N ARG A 110 0.10 -8.33 -11.97
CA ARG A 110 -0.55 -7.58 -13.05
C ARG A 110 0.21 -6.32 -13.47
N LEU A 111 1.27 -5.95 -12.75
CA LEU A 111 2.00 -4.72 -13.02
C LEU A 111 2.84 -4.82 -14.30
N PRO A 112 2.95 -3.70 -15.06
CA PRO A 112 3.84 -3.64 -16.21
C PRO A 112 5.30 -3.86 -15.78
N THR A 113 6.04 -4.68 -16.53
CA THR A 113 7.44 -5.03 -16.23
C THR A 113 8.45 -3.92 -16.56
N HIS A 114 8.03 -2.88 -17.27
CA HIS A 114 8.88 -1.80 -17.76
C HIS A 114 8.85 -0.52 -16.89
N GLU A 115 7.96 -0.47 -15.90
CA GLU A 115 7.87 0.66 -14.96
C GLU A 115 8.62 0.32 -13.66
N PRO A 116 9.37 1.27 -13.07
CA PRO A 116 9.95 1.08 -11.75
C PRO A 116 8.83 1.03 -10.69
N VAL A 117 8.84 -0.04 -9.89
CA VAL A 117 7.87 -0.26 -8.82
C VAL A 117 8.60 -0.29 -7.48
N LEU A 118 8.21 0.58 -6.57
CA LEU A 118 8.67 0.61 -5.18
C LEU A 118 7.55 0.06 -4.30
N VAL A 119 7.83 -0.99 -3.52
CA VAL A 119 6.88 -1.54 -2.56
C VAL A 119 7.38 -1.23 -1.16
N SER A 120 6.61 -0.44 -0.41
CA SER A 120 6.84 -0.17 1.00
C SER A 120 6.03 -1.14 1.84
N ALA A 121 6.74 -1.98 2.60
CA ALA A 121 6.15 -3.02 3.43
C ALA A 121 6.99 -3.27 4.69
N THR A 122 6.33 -3.75 5.74
CA THR A 122 6.98 -4.16 7.00
C THR A 122 7.72 -5.50 6.89
N SER A 123 7.38 -6.32 5.91
CA SER A 123 8.04 -7.60 5.65
C SER A 123 8.28 -7.79 4.15
N LYS A 124 9.41 -8.42 3.81
CA LYS A 124 9.72 -8.82 2.44
C LYS A 124 9.12 -10.20 2.18
N PRO A 125 8.47 -10.43 1.04
CA PRO A 125 8.00 -11.77 0.71
C PRO A 125 9.20 -12.69 0.46
N THR A 126 9.00 -13.96 0.77
CA THR A 126 10.03 -15.01 0.70
C THR A 126 10.27 -15.54 -0.72
N GLN A 127 9.43 -15.18 -1.69
CA GLN A 127 9.49 -15.66 -3.07
C GLN A 127 10.25 -14.71 -3.99
N ALA A 128 10.86 -15.24 -5.05
CA ALA A 128 11.58 -14.47 -6.06
C ALA A 128 10.62 -13.55 -6.81
N LEU A 129 10.94 -12.26 -6.87
CA LEU A 129 10.08 -11.21 -7.38
C LEU A 129 10.54 -10.74 -8.76
N THR A 130 9.60 -10.14 -9.48
CA THR A 130 9.80 -9.47 -10.78
C THR A 130 10.95 -8.47 -10.68
N PRO A 131 11.88 -8.43 -11.66
CA PRO A 131 13.14 -7.67 -11.56
C PRO A 131 12.97 -6.15 -11.47
N ASN A 132 11.80 -5.61 -11.77
CA ASN A 132 11.48 -4.19 -11.71
C ASN A 132 10.87 -3.74 -10.37
N ILE A 133 10.73 -4.65 -9.40
CA ILE A 133 10.16 -4.37 -8.07
C ILE A 133 11.28 -4.21 -7.05
N THR A 134 11.34 -3.04 -6.42
CA THR A 134 12.23 -2.75 -5.29
C THR A 134 11.43 -2.75 -3.99
N TRP A 135 11.84 -3.59 -3.04
CA TRP A 135 11.22 -3.67 -1.73
C TRP A 135 11.93 -2.78 -0.71
N ILE A 136 11.16 -1.88 -0.13
CA ILE A 136 11.61 -0.95 0.91
C ILE A 136 11.03 -1.46 2.22
N GLN A 137 11.93 -1.97 3.07
CA GLN A 137 11.55 -2.48 4.37
C GLN A 137 11.43 -1.32 5.36
N GLU A 138 10.22 -1.17 5.88
CA GLU A 138 9.90 -0.22 6.94
C GLU A 138 10.22 -0.83 8.31
N ALA A 139 10.46 0.04 9.29
CA ALA A 139 10.78 -0.35 10.67
C ALA A 139 9.52 -0.44 11.53
#